data_AF-A0A1F7R6M6-F1
#
_entry.id   AF-A0A1F7R6M6-F1
#
_cell.length_a   1.000
_cell.length_b   1.000
_cell.length_c   1.000
_cell.angle_alpha   90.00
_cell.angle_beta   90.00
_cell.angle_gamma   90.00
#
_symmetry.space_group_name_H-M   'P 1'
#
loop_
_entity.id
_entity.type
_entity.pdbx_description
1 polymer ?
#
loop_
_entity_poly.entity_id
_entity_poly.type
_entity_poly.pdbx_seq_one_letter_code
_entity_poly.pdbx_strand_id
1 'polypeptide(L)'
;MAEHRHLKKPIWATLISGLGLLAFASVTSPAENISYSLVVFAIALIFLVSIGYVFTNLRWGRVTPRGRTRIFFVSSLIIVALMLKSSGSLSAIEILVLLLIGAGLWFYSGRRAF
;
A
#
# COMPACT_ATOMS: atom_id res chain seq x y z
N MET A 1 -26.18 -15.65 9.41
CA MET A 1 -25.90 -15.18 8.04
C MET A 1 -25.71 -13.65 7.96
N ALA A 2 -24.88 -13.03 8.82
CA ALA A 2 -24.74 -11.57 8.88
C ALA A 2 -23.27 -11.05 8.86
N GLU A 3 -22.29 -11.89 8.55
CA GLU A 3 -20.88 -11.60 8.84
C GLU A 3 -20.07 -10.99 7.67
N HIS A 4 -20.57 -11.03 6.43
CA HIS A 4 -19.78 -10.60 5.27
C HIS A 4 -19.92 -9.12 4.88
N ARG A 5 -20.73 -8.32 5.58
CA ARG A 5 -21.01 -6.93 5.17
C ARG A 5 -19.79 -6.00 5.30
N HIS A 6 -18.85 -6.32 6.18
CA HIS A 6 -17.63 -5.52 6.41
C HIS A 6 -16.51 -5.78 5.40
N LEU A 7 -16.55 -6.89 4.65
CA LEU A 7 -15.55 -7.26 3.64
C LEU A 7 -15.83 -6.68 2.25
N LYS A 8 -17.09 -6.38 1.92
CA LYS A 8 -17.47 -5.95 0.57
C LYS A 8 -16.72 -4.69 0.13
N LYS A 9 -16.61 -3.69 1.02
CA LYS A 9 -15.97 -2.40 0.71
C LYS A 9 -14.48 -2.53 0.33
N PRO A 10 -13.61 -3.16 1.14
CA PRO A 10 -12.20 -3.31 0.77
C PRO A 10 -11.99 -4.24 -0.44
N ILE A 11 -12.84 -5.25 -0.64
CA ILE A 11 -12.76 -6.12 -1.83
C ILE A 11 -13.05 -5.33 -3.11
N TRP A 12 -14.14 -4.57 -3.15
CA TRP A 12 -14.47 -3.72 -4.30
C TRP A 12 -13.40 -2.67 -4.56
N ALA A 13 -12.87 -2.04 -3.50
CA ALA A 13 -11.78 -1.09 -3.64
C ALA A 13 -10.54 -1.77 -4.27
N THR A 14 -10.17 -2.97 -3.82
CA THR A 14 -9.03 -3.74 -4.35
C THR A 14 -9.23 -4.07 -5.83
N LEU A 15 -10.42 -4.56 -6.22
CA LEU A 15 -10.73 -4.91 -7.60
C LEU A 15 -10.69 -3.70 -8.53
N ILE A 16 -11.34 -2.60 -8.13
CA ILE A 16 -11.40 -1.37 -8.94
C ILE A 16 -10.00 -0.77 -9.08
N SER A 17 -9.25 -0.65 -7.99
CA SER A 17 -7.89 -0.11 -8.05
C SER A 17 -6.93 -1.03 -8.81
N GLY A 18 -7.10 -2.36 -8.71
CA GLY A 18 -6.31 -3.33 -9.45
C GLY A 18 -6.54 -3.24 -10.96
N LEU A 19 -7.81 -3.15 -11.38
CA LEU A 19 -8.16 -2.91 -12.78
C LEU A 19 -7.64 -1.56 -13.29
N GLY A 20 -7.74 -0.51 -12.46
CA GLY A 20 -7.15 0.80 -12.76
C GLY A 20 -5.66 0.69 -13.03
N LEU A 21 -4.90 0.03 -12.14
CA LEU A 21 -3.46 -0.16 -12.33
C LEU A 21 -3.13 -0.91 -13.62
N LEU A 22 -3.86 -1.99 -13.94
CA LEU A 22 -3.64 -2.75 -15.17
C LEU A 22 -3.93 -1.91 -16.42
N ALA A 23 -5.03 -1.16 -16.40
CA ALA A 23 -5.38 -0.26 -17.50
C ALA A 23 -4.30 0.80 -17.72
N PHE A 24 -3.90 1.51 -16.67
CA PHE A 24 -2.87 2.55 -16.77
C PHE A 24 -1.49 1.98 -17.16
N ALA A 25 -1.12 0.81 -16.63
CA ALA A 25 0.14 0.16 -16.99
C ALA A 25 0.18 -0.32 -18.45
N SER A 26 -0.97 -0.65 -19.05
CA SER A 26 -1.05 -1.09 -20.45
C SER A 26 -0.99 0.06 -21.47
N VAL A 27 -1.38 1.27 -21.06
CA VAL A 27 -1.51 2.43 -21.97
C VAL A 27 -0.30 3.36 -21.88
N THR A 28 0.42 3.40 -20.75
CA THR A 28 1.48 4.41 -20.54
C THR A 28 2.59 3.90 -19.63
N SER A 29 3.84 4.23 -19.97
CA SER A 29 4.96 4.04 -19.04
C SER A 29 4.92 5.17 -18.00
N PRO A 30 4.79 4.89 -16.68
CA PRO A 30 4.74 5.95 -15.67
C PRO A 30 6.01 6.80 -15.60
N ALA A 31 7.10 6.34 -16.24
CA ALA A 31 8.39 7.03 -16.25
C ALA A 31 8.41 8.24 -17.19
N GLU A 32 7.54 8.31 -18.19
CA GLU A 32 7.57 9.36 -19.22
C GLU A 32 6.77 10.61 -18.85
N ASN A 33 5.82 10.52 -17.91
CA ASN A 33 4.94 11.64 -17.58
C ASN A 33 4.63 11.74 -16.09
N ILE A 34 5.13 12.80 -15.46
CA ILE A 34 5.02 13.08 -14.01
C ILE A 34 3.55 13.12 -13.55
N SER A 35 2.65 13.64 -14.39
CA SER A 35 1.22 13.74 -14.03
C SER A 35 0.57 12.35 -13.95
N TYR A 36 0.93 11.44 -14.87
CA TYR A 36 0.42 10.07 -14.87
C TYR A 36 1.01 9.24 -13.73
N SER A 37 2.30 9.43 -13.42
CA SER A 37 2.95 8.71 -12.33
C SER A 37 2.27 8.99 -10.99
N LEU A 38 1.92 10.25 -10.70
CA LEU A 38 1.17 10.61 -9.50
C LEU A 38 -0.17 9.89 -9.39
N VAL A 39 -0.93 9.81 -10.50
CA VAL A 39 -2.22 9.10 -10.53
C VAL A 39 -2.02 7.60 -10.30
N VAL A 40 -1.03 6.99 -10.97
CA VAL A 40 -0.70 5.57 -10.81
C VAL A 40 -0.30 5.26 -9.37
N PHE A 41 0.55 6.09 -8.74
CA PHE A 41 0.95 5.89 -7.34
C PHE A 41 -0.19 6.11 -6.36
N ALA A 42 -1.11 7.05 -6.63
CA ALA A 42 -2.31 7.24 -5.81
C ALA A 42 -3.23 6.01 -5.89
N ILE A 43 -3.46 5.47 -7.10
CA ILE A 43 -4.24 4.24 -7.28
C ILE A 43 -3.54 3.05 -6.62
N ALA A 44 -2.22 2.95 -6.75
CA ALA A 44 -1.42 1.91 -6.10
C ALA A 44 -1.49 1.98 -4.58
N LEU A 45 -1.52 3.18 -4.00
CA LEU A 45 -1.70 3.36 -2.55
C LEU A 45 -3.08 2.84 -2.11
N ILE A 46 -4.14 3.20 -2.83
CA ILE A 46 -5.50 2.71 -2.55
C ILE A 46 -5.53 1.18 -2.66
N PHE A 47 -4.88 0.61 -3.67
CA PHE A 47 -4.79 -0.84 -3.85
C PHE A 47 -4.07 -1.52 -2.68
N LEU A 48 -2.88 -1.03 -2.30
CA LEU A 48 -2.09 -1.58 -1.20
C LEU A 48 -2.81 -1.50 0.15
N VAL A 49 -3.46 -0.38 0.42
CA VAL A 49 -4.28 -0.23 1.63
C VAL A 49 -5.43 -1.23 1.59
N SER A 50 -6.18 -1.28 0.49
CA SER A 50 -7.36 -2.14 0.34
C SER A 50 -7.02 -3.62 0.48
N ILE A 51 -5.94 -4.06 -0.17
CA ILE A 51 -5.48 -5.45 -0.09
C ILE A 51 -4.97 -5.78 1.32
N GLY A 52 -4.31 -4.83 1.99
CA GLY A 52 -3.90 -4.99 3.40
C GLY A 52 -5.09 -5.17 4.34
N TYR A 53 -6.20 -4.46 4.12
CA TYR A 53 -7.45 -4.69 4.84
C TYR A 53 -8.05 -6.06 4.54
N VAL A 54 -8.04 -6.50 3.27
CA VAL A 54 -8.52 -7.84 2.90
C VAL A 54 -7.69 -8.93 3.59
N PHE A 55 -6.36 -8.88 3.49
CA PHE A 55 -5.48 -9.88 4.10
C PHE A 55 -5.61 -9.93 5.62
N THR A 56 -5.62 -8.79 6.29
CA THR A 56 -5.75 -8.74 7.75
C THR A 56 -7.11 -9.24 8.21
N ASN A 57 -8.18 -8.93 7.47
CA ASN A 57 -9.50 -9.43 7.79
C ASN A 57 -9.64 -10.94 7.48
N LEU A 58 -8.97 -11.45 6.45
CA LEU A 58 -8.95 -12.88 6.12
C LEU A 58 -8.22 -13.69 7.20
N ARG A 59 -7.11 -13.15 7.73
CA ARG A 59 -6.24 -13.87 8.68
C ARG A 59 -6.70 -13.77 10.14
N TRP A 60 -7.29 -12.64 10.54
CA TRP A 60 -7.66 -12.38 11.93
C TRP A 60 -9.15 -12.08 12.13
N GLY A 61 -9.98 -12.14 11.08
CA GLY A 61 -11.43 -11.94 11.12
C GLY A 61 -11.89 -10.49 11.33
N ARG A 62 -11.02 -9.63 11.87
CA ARG A 62 -11.31 -8.21 12.15
C ARG A 62 -10.05 -7.34 12.07
N VAL A 63 -10.21 -6.11 11.61
CA VAL A 63 -9.13 -5.12 11.58
C VAL A 63 -9.23 -4.19 12.79
N THR A 64 -8.31 -4.37 13.74
CA THR A 64 -8.20 -3.52 14.94
C THR A 64 -7.70 -2.11 14.58
N PRO A 65 -7.97 -1.07 15.39
CA PRO A 65 -7.47 0.28 15.14
C PRO A 65 -5.95 0.33 14.96
N ARG A 66 -5.19 -0.43 15.78
CA ARG A 66 -3.74 -0.59 15.60
C ARG A 66 -3.41 -1.25 14.25
N GLY A 67 -4.16 -2.27 13.83
CA GLY A 67 -3.99 -2.91 12.52
C GLY A 67 -4.18 -1.94 11.34
N ARG A 68 -5.15 -1.02 11.43
CA ARG A 68 -5.40 0.00 10.40
C ARG A 68 -4.20 0.93 10.19
N THR A 69 -3.65 1.45 11.29
CA THR A 69 -2.46 2.31 11.24
C THR A 69 -1.26 1.58 10.64
N ARG A 70 -1.10 0.29 10.97
CA ARG A 70 0.00 -0.55 10.41
C ARG A 70 -0.16 -0.76 8.91
N ILE A 71 -1.37 -1.09 8.45
CA ILE A 71 -1.66 -1.26 7.01
C ILE A 71 -1.33 0.03 6.26
N PHE A 72 -1.80 1.18 6.78
CA PHE A 72 -1.57 2.47 6.14
C PHE A 72 -0.08 2.81 6.09
N PHE A 73 0.63 2.67 7.21
CA PHE A 73 2.06 2.96 7.29
C PHE A 73 2.89 2.11 6.31
N VAL A 74 2.67 0.80 6.29
CA VAL A 74 3.37 -0.12 5.38
C VAL A 74 3.05 0.21 3.92
N SER A 75 1.77 0.48 3.60
CA SER A 75 1.35 0.83 2.24
C SER A 75 2.00 2.12 1.76
N SER A 76 2.03 3.16 2.59
CA SER A 76 2.72 4.42 2.28
C SER A 76 4.21 4.23 2.06
N LEU A 77 4.86 3.41 2.89
CA LEU A 77 6.30 3.17 2.78
C LEU A 77 6.67 2.42 1.49
N ILE A 78 5.86 1.43 1.10
CA ILE A 78 6.00 0.74 -0.19
C ILE A 78 5.83 1.73 -1.35
N ILE A 79 4.83 2.62 -1.30
CA ILE A 79 4.61 3.60 -2.36
C ILE A 79 5.79 4.57 -2.48
N VAL A 80 6.27 5.12 -1.37
CA VAL A 80 7.44 6.01 -1.39
C VAL A 80 8.66 5.30 -2.00
N ALA A 81 8.90 4.04 -1.61
CA ALA A 81 9.98 3.24 -2.19
C ALA A 81 9.79 3.01 -3.71
N LEU A 82 8.56 2.74 -4.16
CA LEU A 82 8.26 2.58 -5.59
C LEU A 82 8.42 3.88 -6.37
N MET A 83 8.02 5.03 -5.80
CA MET A 83 8.20 6.35 -6.42
C MET A 83 9.67 6.67 -6.64
N LEU A 84 10.49 6.46 -5.61
CA LEU A 84 11.92 6.71 -5.67
C LEU A 84 12.67 5.72 -6.57
N LYS A 85 12.19 4.47 -6.65
CA LYS A 85 12.69 3.51 -7.66
C LYS A 85 12.34 3.96 -9.08
N SER A 86 11.11 4.43 -9.29
CA SER A 86 10.63 4.87 -10.61
C SER A 86 11.34 6.11 -11.14
N SER A 87 11.85 6.98 -10.26
CA SER A 87 12.67 8.14 -10.67
C SER A 87 14.12 7.79 -11.00
N GLY A 88 14.51 6.51 -10.90
CA GLY A 88 15.91 6.08 -11.06
C GLY A 88 16.83 6.56 -9.93
N SER A 89 16.26 7.14 -8.87
CA SER A 89 17.01 7.77 -7.78
C SER A 89 17.49 6.79 -6.71
N LEU A 90 16.97 5.56 -6.68
CA LEU A 90 17.36 4.55 -5.70
C LEU A 90 17.77 3.23 -6.36
N SER A 91 18.93 2.75 -5.93
CA SER A 91 19.36 1.37 -6.07
C SER A 91 18.52 0.43 -5.18
N ALA A 92 18.52 -0.86 -5.51
CA ALA A 92 17.82 -1.88 -4.72
C ALA A 92 18.29 -1.94 -3.25
N ILE A 93 19.56 -1.57 -2.99
CA ILE A 93 20.13 -1.55 -1.64
C ILE A 93 19.52 -0.42 -0.82
N GLU A 94 19.36 0.77 -1.40
CA GLU A 94 18.82 1.93 -0.67
C GLU A 94 17.32 1.76 -0.38
N ILE A 95 16.58 1.07 -1.26
CA ILE A 95 15.20 0.63 -0.99
C ILE A 95 15.15 -0.32 0.21
N LEU A 96 16.10 -1.25 0.30
CA LEU A 96 16.18 -2.19 1.43
C LEU A 96 16.50 -1.46 2.73
N VAL A 97 17.40 -0.47 2.70
CA VAL A 97 17.70 0.39 3.86
C VAL A 97 16.48 1.19 4.30
N LEU A 98 15.74 1.78 3.36
CA LEU A 98 14.48 2.49 3.64
C LEU A 98 13.42 1.58 4.28
N LEU A 99 13.28 0.35 3.77
CA LEU A 99 12.41 -0.66 4.37
C LEU A 99 12.86 -1.03 5.78
N LEU A 100 14.17 -1.13 6.02
CA LEU A 100 14.74 -1.46 7.33
C LEU A 100 14.50 -0.35 8.36
N ILE A 101 14.74 0.91 7.97
CA ILE A 101 14.47 2.09 8.81
C ILE A 101 12.97 2.19 9.07
N GLY A 102 12.15 1.99 8.04
CA GLY A 102 10.70 1.91 8.15
C GLY A 102 10.22 0.86 9.14
N ALA A 103 10.77 -0.35 9.06
CA ALA A 103 10.48 -1.43 9.98
C ALA A 103 10.94 -1.10 11.42
N GLY A 104 12.09 -0.45 11.57
CA GLY A 104 12.60 0.04 12.86
C GLY A 104 11.67 1.08 13.50
N LEU A 105 11.24 2.09 12.74
CA LEU A 105 10.26 3.09 13.17
C LEU A 105 8.91 2.44 13.51
N TRP A 106 8.46 1.50 12.68
CA TRP A 106 7.25 0.74 12.92
C TRP A 106 7.31 -0.04 14.24
N PHE A 107 8.41 -0.75 14.48
CA PHE A 107 8.64 -1.51 15.71
C PHE A 107 8.71 -0.60 16.95
N TYR A 108 9.37 0.54 16.83
CA TYR A 108 9.52 1.51 17.91
C TYR A 108 8.19 2.22 18.24
N SER A 109 7.40 2.58 17.24
CA SER A 109 6.06 3.17 17.42
C SER A 109 5.10 2.23 18.15
N GLY A 110 5.26 0.91 17.97
CA GLY A 110 4.46 -0.10 18.67
C GLY A 110 4.83 -0.27 20.14
N ARG A 111 6.05 0.09 20.55
CA ARG A 111 6.52 -0.04 21.94
C ARG A 111 6.19 1.18 22.82
N ARG A 112 6.12 2.39 22.26
CA ARG A 112 5.77 3.61 23.04
C ARG A 112 4.29 3.73 23.45
N ALA A 113 3.44 2.76 23.08
CA ALA A 113 2.02 2.74 23.43
C ALA A 113 1.70 1.86 24.65
N PHE A 114 2.70 1.60 25.50
CA PHE A 114 2.59 0.97 26.82
C PHE A 114 3.10 1.94 27.88
#